data_AF-A0A432CJZ5-F1
#
_entry.id   AF-A0A432CJZ5-F1
#
_cell.length_a   1.000
_cell.length_b   1.000
_cell.length_c   1.000
_cell.angle_alpha   90.00
_cell.angle_beta   90.00
_cell.angle_gamma   90.00
#
_symmetry.space_group_name_H-M   'P 1'
#
loop_
_entity.id
_entity.type
_entity.pdbx_description
1 polymer ?
#
loop_
_entity_poly.entity_id
_entity_poly.type
_entity_poly.pdbx_seq_one_letter_code
_entity_poly.pdbx_strand_id
1 'polypeptide(L)'
;MLVKILIFLNFKCASRLIVADGDVDLDRLAELISYQCTVTATDCYAVLLSLEHNIIGELGQGRIVKLGRLGNFQVGISSEGKEMAADVSAAAIKKSRILFRPGKKLRSMLNELSFRKAG
;
A
#
# COMPACT_ATOMS: atom_id res chain seq x y z
N MET A 1 16.77 1.44 -20.17
CA MET A 1 16.31 2.78 -19.74
C MET A 1 15.74 2.64 -18.33
N LEU A 2 16.59 2.72 -17.30
CA LEU A 2 16.19 2.60 -15.89
C LEU A 2 15.68 3.98 -15.44
N VAL A 3 14.40 4.08 -15.12
CA VAL A 3 13.80 5.27 -14.50
C VAL A 3 14.43 5.42 -13.11
N LYS A 4 15.44 6.28 -12.99
CA LYS A 4 16.06 6.66 -11.72
C LYS A 4 15.10 7.59 -10.99
N ILE A 5 14.37 7.07 -10.02
CA ILE A 5 13.62 7.88 -9.06
C ILE A 5 14.67 8.61 -8.19
N LEU A 6 14.87 9.90 -8.45
CA LEU A 6 15.78 10.77 -7.70
C LEU A 6 15.05 11.25 -6.44
N ILE A 7 15.39 10.70 -5.27
CA ILE A 7 14.81 11.15 -4.01
C ILE A 7 15.72 12.21 -3.39
N PHE A 8 15.16 13.41 -3.22
CA PHE A 8 15.85 14.55 -2.62
C PHE A 8 15.78 14.51 -1.07
N LEU A 9 16.92 14.54 -0.39
CA LEU A 9 17.03 14.62 1.08
C LEU A 9 17.45 16.03 1.50
N ASN A 10 16.67 16.68 2.36
CA ASN A 10 17.06 17.94 3.01
C ASN A 10 17.45 17.69 4.48
N PHE A 11 18.68 18.07 4.84
CA PHE A 11 19.40 17.63 6.05
C PHE A 11 19.05 18.42 7.34
N LYS A 12 17.77 18.69 7.60
CA LYS A 12 17.31 19.15 8.92
C LYS A 12 16.27 18.18 9.48
N CYS A 13 16.75 17.27 10.33
CA CYS A 13 15.96 16.40 11.22
C CYS A 13 15.05 15.36 10.53
N ALA A 14 15.65 14.28 10.05
CA ALA A 14 15.18 12.88 9.87
C ALA A 14 13.73 12.54 9.42
N SER A 15 12.86 13.49 9.13
CA SER A 15 11.53 13.25 8.60
C SER A 15 11.11 14.49 7.83
N ARG A 16 11.12 14.44 6.50
CA ARG A 16 10.01 14.93 5.67
C ARG A 16 10.37 14.93 4.19
N LEU A 17 9.44 14.29 3.49
CA LEU A 17 9.10 14.39 2.09
C LEU A 17 10.21 14.10 1.07
N ILE A 18 10.04 12.94 0.45
CA ILE A 18 10.29 12.73 -0.97
C ILE A 18 9.67 13.93 -1.71
N VAL A 19 10.44 14.62 -2.54
CA VAL A 19 9.88 15.57 -3.52
C VAL A 19 9.00 14.72 -4.44
N ALA A 20 7.68 14.78 -4.24
CA ALA A 20 6.73 14.00 -5.02
C ALA A 20 6.77 14.52 -6.46
N ASP A 21 7.34 13.73 -7.36
CA ASP A 21 7.35 14.00 -8.80
C ASP A 21 6.06 13.42 -9.40
N GLY A 22 4.97 14.17 -9.18
CA GLY A 22 3.62 13.81 -9.62
C GLY A 22 2.94 12.70 -8.80
N ASP A 23 1.61 12.72 -8.82
CA ASP A 23 0.72 11.65 -8.42
C ASP A 23 0.32 10.80 -9.64
N VAL A 24 0.07 9.52 -9.42
CA VAL A 24 -0.38 8.58 -10.44
C VAL A 24 -1.71 7.99 -10.00
N ASP A 25 -2.75 8.32 -10.74
CA ASP A 25 -4.10 7.83 -10.48
C ASP A 25 -4.38 6.45 -11.10
N LEU A 26 -5.51 5.86 -10.69
CA LEU A 26 -6.01 4.59 -11.22
C LEU A 26 -6.21 4.63 -12.74
N ASP A 27 -6.64 5.76 -13.30
CA ASP A 27 -6.83 5.94 -14.75
C ASP A 27 -5.50 5.77 -15.49
N ARG A 28 -4.43 6.40 -14.97
CA ARG A 28 -3.10 6.30 -15.55
C ARG A 28 -2.55 4.88 -15.44
N LEU A 29 -2.80 4.19 -14.34
CA LEU A 29 -2.43 2.78 -14.18
C LEU A 29 -3.19 1.88 -15.16
N ALA A 30 -4.48 2.12 -15.37
CA ALA A 30 -5.29 1.36 -16.33
C ALA A 30 -4.77 1.52 -17.77
N GLU A 31 -4.42 2.74 -18.18
CA GLU A 31 -3.77 3.00 -19.47
C GLU A 31 -2.45 2.23 -19.59
N LEU A 32 -1.59 2.30 -18.57
CA LEU A 32 -0.31 1.60 -18.57
C LEU A 32 -0.50 0.09 -18.72
N ILE A 33 -1.44 -0.51 -17.98
CA ILE A 33 -1.75 -1.95 -18.08
C ILE A 33 -2.28 -2.29 -19.48
N SER A 34 -3.16 -1.46 -20.04
CA SER A 34 -3.70 -1.64 -21.39
C SER A 34 -2.57 -1.65 -22.44
N TYR A 35 -1.52 -0.84 -22.29
CA TYR A 35 -0.35 -0.92 -23.19
C TYR A 35 0.44 -2.24 -23.09
N GLN A 36 0.36 -2.95 -21.96
CA GLN A 36 1.02 -4.25 -21.78
C GLN A 36 0.11 -5.44 -22.10
N CYS A 37 -1.17 -5.22 -22.40
CA CYS A 37 -2.18 -6.24 -22.57
C CYS A 37 -2.97 -6.01 -23.87
N THR A 38 -3.74 -6.99 -24.33
CA THR A 38 -4.63 -6.84 -25.49
C THR A 38 -6.00 -6.26 -25.12
N VAL A 39 -6.12 -5.72 -23.91
CA VAL A 39 -7.38 -5.34 -23.26
C VAL A 39 -7.52 -3.82 -23.27
N THR A 40 -8.75 -3.31 -23.41
CA THR A 40 -8.97 -1.86 -23.46
C THR A 40 -8.71 -1.21 -22.09
N ALA A 41 -8.36 0.08 -22.09
CA ALA A 41 -8.14 0.82 -20.84
C ALA A 41 -9.39 0.83 -19.95
N THR A 42 -10.59 0.89 -20.54
CA THR A 42 -11.88 0.84 -19.83
C THR A 42 -12.07 -0.49 -19.10
N ASP A 43 -11.76 -1.60 -19.76
CA ASP A 43 -11.84 -2.93 -19.16
C ASP A 43 -10.81 -3.08 -18.04
N CYS A 44 -9.57 -2.61 -18.23
CA CYS A 44 -8.55 -2.61 -17.20
C CYS A 44 -8.96 -1.79 -15.97
N TYR A 45 -9.60 -0.64 -16.19
CA TYR A 45 -10.11 0.20 -15.11
C TYR A 45 -11.20 -0.51 -14.30
N ALA A 46 -12.15 -1.17 -14.98
CA ALA A 46 -13.19 -1.96 -14.31
C ALA A 46 -12.60 -3.12 -13.48
N VAL A 47 -11.54 -3.76 -13.98
CA VAL A 47 -10.81 -4.82 -13.25
C VAL A 47 -10.12 -4.27 -12.01
N LEU A 48 -9.48 -3.10 -12.09
CA LEU A 48 -8.83 -2.44 -10.96
C LEU A 48 -9.86 -2.07 -9.88
N LEU A 49 -11.01 -1.50 -10.26
CA LEU A 49 -12.10 -1.21 -9.33
C LEU A 49 -12.66 -2.47 -8.66
N SER A 50 -12.84 -3.54 -9.44
CA SER A 50 -13.30 -4.82 -8.93
C SER A 50 -12.30 -5.42 -7.93
N LEU A 51 -11.00 -5.28 -8.21
CA LEU A 51 -9.93 -5.69 -7.30
C LEU A 51 -10.01 -4.90 -5.99
N GLU A 52 -10.13 -3.58 -6.05
CA GLU A 52 -10.27 -2.72 -4.87
C GLU A 52 -11.45 -3.16 -3.99
N HIS A 53 -12.63 -3.33 -4.61
CA HIS A 53 -13.83 -3.76 -3.91
C HIS A 53 -13.65 -5.10 -3.20
N ASN A 54 -13.05 -6.08 -3.88
CA ASN A 54 -12.76 -7.39 -3.30
C ASN A 54 -11.75 -7.31 -2.15
N ILE A 55 -10.71 -6.48 -2.25
CA ILE A 55 -9.74 -6.29 -1.18
C ILE A 55 -10.43 -5.71 0.07
N ILE A 56 -11.28 -4.70 -0.11
CA ILE A 56 -12.04 -4.09 1.00
C ILE A 56 -12.97 -5.13 1.65
N GLY A 57 -13.69 -5.91 0.85
CA GLY A 57 -14.59 -6.96 1.35
C GLY A 57 -13.86 -8.03 2.16
N GLU A 58 -12.75 -8.55 1.65
CA GLU A 58 -11.94 -9.57 2.34
C GLU A 58 -11.28 -9.03 3.62
N LEU A 59 -10.81 -7.79 3.60
CA LEU A 59 -10.29 -7.12 4.79
C LEU A 59 -11.38 -6.88 5.84
N GLY A 60 -12.61 -6.55 5.41
CA GLY A 60 -13.76 -6.40 6.31
C GLY A 60 -14.10 -7.68 7.07
N GLN A 61 -13.83 -8.85 6.48
CA GLN A 61 -13.96 -10.15 7.14
C GLN A 61 -12.77 -10.51 8.07
N GLY A 62 -11.77 -9.63 8.18
CA GLY A 62 -10.55 -9.88 8.95
C GLY A 62 -9.54 -10.82 8.26
N ARG A 63 -9.72 -11.12 6.97
CA ARG A 63 -8.79 -11.96 6.22
C ARG A 63 -7.54 -11.18 5.82
N ILE A 64 -6.44 -11.90 5.63
CA ILE A 64 -5.17 -11.33 5.17
C ILE A 64 -5.12 -11.44 3.65
N VAL A 65 -5.12 -10.29 2.96
CA VAL A 65 -5.02 -10.24 1.50
C VAL A 65 -3.56 -10.17 1.08
N LYS A 66 -3.07 -11.20 0.37
CA LYS A 66 -1.68 -11.28 -0.11
C LYS A 66 -1.61 -10.94 -1.59
N LEU A 67 -1.06 -9.77 -1.93
CA LEU A 67 -0.82 -9.33 -3.31
C LEU A 67 0.56 -9.77 -3.80
N GLY A 68 0.81 -11.08 -3.79
CA GLY A 68 2.03 -11.70 -4.32
C GLY A 68 3.33 -11.00 -3.90
N ARG A 69 4.02 -10.38 -4.87
CA ARG A 69 5.33 -9.72 -4.67
C ARG A 69 5.24 -8.31 -4.09
N LEU A 70 4.07 -7.67 -4.14
CA LEU A 70 3.85 -6.32 -3.61
C LEU A 70 3.83 -6.36 -2.08
N GLY A 71 3.08 -7.29 -1.49
CA GLY A 71 2.99 -7.38 -0.03
C GLY A 71 1.72 -8.04 0.45
N ASN A 72 1.39 -7.77 1.71
CA ASN A 72 0.11 -8.18 2.30
C ASN A 72 -0.57 -7.01 3.01
N PHE A 73 -1.90 -6.98 2.89
CA PHE A 73 -2.79 -6.17 3.69
C PHE A 73 -3.41 -7.05 4.77
N GLN A 74 -3.48 -6.51 5.97
CA GLN A 74 -4.17 -7.15 7.08
C GLN A 74 -4.84 -6.09 7.94
N VAL A 75 -5.89 -6.50 8.65
CA VAL A 75 -6.49 -5.67 9.69
C VAL A 75 -5.76 -5.91 11.00
N GLY A 76 -5.20 -4.85 11.57
CA GLY A 76 -4.68 -4.84 12.93
C GLY A 76 -5.73 -4.30 13.88
N ILE A 77 -6.10 -5.10 14.88
CA ILE A 77 -7.00 -4.69 15.96
C ILE A 77 -6.14 -4.37 17.18
N SER A 78 -6.33 -3.20 17.77
CA SER A 78 -5.77 -2.85 19.07
C SER A 78 -6.90 -2.86 20.09
N SER A 79 -6.81 -3.76 21.07
CA SER A 79 -7.72 -3.81 22.21
C SER A 79 -6.98 -3.43 23.49
N GLU A 80 -7.74 -2.97 24.48
CA GLU A 80 -7.26 -2.91 25.88
C GLU A 80 -7.25 -4.33 26.45
N GLY A 81 -6.12 -4.78 26.98
CA GLY A 81 -6.02 -6.08 27.64
C GLY A 81 -6.84 -6.08 28.92
N LYS A 82 -7.77 -7.02 29.06
CA LYS A 82 -8.47 -7.30 30.31
C LYS A 82 -8.04 -8.68 30.82
N GLU A 83 -8.00 -8.84 32.14
CA GLU A 83 -7.46 -10.06 32.78
C GLU A 83 -8.32 -11.31 32.58
N MET A 84 -9.61 -11.15 32.26
CA MET A 84 -10.53 -12.27 32.00
C MET A 84 -11.00 -12.29 30.54
N ALA A 85 -10.91 -13.47 29.91
CA ALA A 85 -11.38 -13.70 28.54
C ALA A 85 -12.89 -13.42 28.35
N ALA A 86 -13.68 -13.51 29.42
CA ALA A 86 -15.12 -13.22 29.42
C ALA A 86 -15.48 -11.73 29.31
N ASP A 87 -14.52 -10.82 29.60
CA ASP A 87 -14.76 -9.37 29.60
C ASP A 87 -14.34 -8.65 28.31
N VAL A 88 -13.84 -9.41 27.33
CA VAL A 88 -13.43 -8.90 26.02
C VAL A 88 -14.70 -8.71 25.16
N SER A 89 -15.37 -7.58 25.34
CA SER A 89 -16.50 -7.18 24.48
C SER A 89 -16.02 -6.42 23.25
N ALA A 90 -16.87 -6.30 22.22
CA ALA A 90 -16.58 -5.48 21.02
C ALA A 90 -16.28 -4.00 21.35
N ALA A 91 -16.71 -3.52 22.52
CA ALA A 91 -16.40 -2.19 23.04
C ALA A 91 -14.94 -2.03 23.53
N ALA A 92 -14.21 -3.12 23.73
CA ALA A 92 -12.78 -3.09 24.09
C ALA A 92 -11.85 -2.87 22.88
N ILE A 93 -12.40 -2.91 21.65
CA ILE A 93 -11.66 -2.63 20.42
C ILE A 93 -11.51 -1.11 20.27
N LYS A 94 -10.33 -0.60 20.63
CA LYS A 94 -10.05 0.85 20.61
C LYS A 94 -9.81 1.39 19.20
N LYS A 95 -9.16 0.59 18.35
CA LYS A 95 -8.73 1.04 17.03
C LYS A 95 -8.48 -0.13 16.09
N SER A 96 -9.12 -0.10 14.93
CA SER A 96 -8.74 -0.91 13.77
C SER A 96 -7.82 -0.08 12.86
N ARG A 97 -6.80 -0.72 12.31
CA ARG A 97 -5.88 -0.11 11.32
C ARG A 97 -5.57 -1.10 10.22
N ILE A 98 -5.45 -0.61 8.99
CA ILE A 98 -4.89 -1.41 7.90
C ILE A 98 -3.37 -1.39 8.03
N LEU A 99 -2.79 -2.58 8.11
CA LEU A 99 -1.34 -2.79 8.14
C LEU A 99 -0.92 -3.32 6.78
N PHE A 100 -0.13 -2.53 6.06
CA PHE A 100 0.54 -2.97 4.84
C PHE A 100 1.95 -3.46 5.18
N ARG A 101 2.26 -4.72 4.87
CA ARG A 101 3.63 -5.22 4.95
C ARG A 101 4.23 -5.33 3.54
N PRO A 102 5.33 -4.60 3.26
CA PRO A 102 5.96 -4.64 1.95
C PRO A 102 6.57 -6.02 1.70
N GLY A 103 6.29 -6.54 0.51
CA GLY A 103 6.85 -7.78 -0.02
C GLY A 103 8.32 -7.63 -0.42
N LYS A 104 8.94 -8.75 -0.79
CA LYS A 104 10.38 -8.81 -1.09
C LYS A 104 10.80 -7.81 -2.18
N LYS A 105 10.00 -7.63 -3.23
CA LYS A 105 10.35 -6.74 -4.35
C LYS A 105 10.32 -5.26 -3.96
N LEU A 106 9.34 -4.84 -3.15
CA LEU A 106 9.32 -3.47 -2.61
C LEU A 106 10.49 -3.23 -1.65
N ARG A 107 10.83 -4.21 -0.81
CA ARG A 107 12.00 -4.10 0.08
C ARG A 107 13.32 -3.96 -0.69
N SER A 108 13.50 -4.74 -1.76
CA SER A 108 14.68 -4.60 -2.63
C SER A 108 14.73 -3.24 -3.31
N MET A 109 13.60 -2.77 -3.86
CA MET A 109 13.52 -1.43 -4.47
C MET A 109 13.91 -0.34 -3.45
N LEU A 110 13.42 -0.41 -2.21
CA LEU A 110 13.76 0.54 -1.15
C LEU A 110 15.27 0.59 -0.85
N ASN A 111 15.97 -0.54 -0.95
CA ASN A 111 17.41 -0.62 -0.73
C ASN A 111 18.24 -0.07 -1.91
N GLU A 112 17.66 -0.05 -3.12
CA GLU A 112 18.31 0.42 -4.35
C GLU A 112 18.10 1.93 -4.60
N LEU A 113 17.33 2.61 -3.74
CA LEU A 113 17.05 4.04 -3.88
C LEU A 113 18.32 4.88 -3.69
N SER A 114 18.65 5.66 -4.72
CA SER A 114 19.75 6.64 -4.66
C SER A 114 19.23 7.99 -4.19
N PHE A 115 19.76 8.47 -3.06
CA PHE A 115 19.39 9.76 -2.51
C PHE A 115 20.33 10.86 -2.99
N ARG A 116 19.78 12.01 -3.38
CA ARG A 116 20.55 13.23 -3.64
C ARG A 116 20.12 14.30 -2.65
N LYS A 117 21.05 15.15 -2.22
CA LYS A 117 20.68 16.27 -1.35
C LYS A 117 19.97 17.34 -2.19
N ALA A 118 18.82 17.84 -1.74
CA ALA A 118 18.25 19.04 -2.34
C ALA A 118 19.16 20.22 -2.01
N GLY A 119 19.66 20.90 -3.05
CA GLY A 119 20.39 22.15 -2.94
C GLY A 119 19.47 23.31 -2.57
#